data_AF-A0A9E3G0C6-F1
#
_entry.id   AF-A0A9E3G0C6-F1
#
_cell.length_a   1.000
_cell.length_b   1.000
_cell.length_c   1.000
_cell.angle_alpha   90.00
_cell.angle_beta   90.00
_cell.angle_gamma   90.00
#
_symmetry.space_group_name_H-M   'P 1'
#
loop_
_entity.id
_entity.type
_entity.pdbx_description
1 polymer ?
#
loop_
_entity_poly.entity_id
_entity_poly.type
_entity_poly.pdbx_seq_one_letter_code
_entity_poly.pdbx_strand_id
1 'polypeptide(L)' 'MPHLLFKCPRTGMNVQHWLAEPEPGDPRLVYESVVCKACTRIHFINSSTGKLLGDERDN' A
#
# COMPACT_ATOMS: atom_id res chain seq x y z
N MET A 1 10.71 -6.49 10.59
CA MET A 1 10.94 -5.96 9.23
C MET A 1 9.76 -6.33 8.33
N PRO A 2 8.61 -5.65 8.44
CA PRO A 2 7.44 -5.98 7.61
C PRO A 2 7.66 -5.51 6.16
N HIS A 3 7.84 -6.46 5.26
CA HIS A 3 7.80 -6.20 3.83
C HIS A 3 6.38 -6.43 3.34
N LEU A 4 5.75 -5.39 2.83
CA LEU A 4 4.42 -5.48 2.25
C LEU A 4 4.52 -5.66 0.74
N LEU A 5 3.75 -6.59 0.21
CA LEU A 5 3.57 -6.78 -1.22
C LEU A 5 2.22 -6.20 -1.62
N PHE A 6 2.21 -5.26 -2.55
CA PHE A 6 0.98 -4.75 -3.14
C PHE A 6 1.03 -4.89 -4.66
N LYS A 7 -0.12 -5.07 -5.29
CA LYS A 7 -0.21 -5.16 -6.75
C LYS A 7 -0.39 -3.78 -7.35
N CYS A 8 0.53 -3.35 -8.20
CA CYS A 8 0.39 -2.08 -8.89
C CYS A 8 -0.81 -2.14 -9.86
N PRO A 9 -1.83 -1.26 -9.74
CA PRO A 9 -3.01 -1.29 -10.60
C PRO A 9 -2.71 -0.84 -12.03
N ARG A 10 -1.57 -0.17 -12.25
CA ARG A 10 -1.15 0.33 -13.57
C ARG A 10 -0.38 -0.71 -14.38
N THR A 11 0.51 -1.48 -13.74
CA THR A 11 1.38 -2.44 -14.42
C THR A 11 0.99 -3.89 -14.16
N GLY A 12 0.14 -4.16 -13.16
CA GLY A 12 -0.22 -5.50 -12.72
C GLY A 12 0.89 -6.24 -11.95
N MET A 13 2.06 -5.61 -11.76
CA MET A 13 3.19 -6.21 -11.05
C MET A 13 3.00 -6.16 -9.54
N ASN A 14 3.45 -7.20 -8.84
CA ASN A 14 3.61 -7.16 -7.39
C ASN A 14 4.86 -6.35 -7.04
N VAL A 15 4.67 -5.31 -6.23
CA VAL A 15 5.73 -4.42 -5.80
C VAL A 15 5.91 -4.59 -4.30
N GLN A 16 7.14 -4.92 -3.90
CA GLN A 16 7.50 -4.97 -2.50
C GLN A 16 7.82 -3.56 -2.00
N HIS A 17 7.19 -3.17 -0.91
CA HIS A 17 7.46 -1.93 -0.20
C HIS A 17 7.71 -2.18 1.28
N TRP A 18 8.44 -1.26 1.88
CA TRP A 18 8.64 -1.21 3.31
C TRP A 18 7.57 -0.30 3.91
N LEU A 19 6.72 -0.84 4.77
CA LEU A 19 5.79 -0.04 5.57
C LEU A 19 6.34 -0.01 6.99
N ALA A 20 6.27 1.14 7.65
CA ALA A 20 6.50 1.17 9.09
C ALA A 20 5.43 0.30 9.79
N GLU A 21 5.80 -0.43 10.84
CA GLU A 21 4.83 -1.18 11.63
C GLU A 21 3.77 -0.18 12.15
N PRO A 22 2.48 -0.37 11.84
CA PRO A 22 1.46 0.54 12.35
C PRO A 22 1.45 0.44 13.87
N GLU A 23 1.60 1.57 14.56
CA GLU A 23 1.43 1.60 16.00
C GLU A 23 -0.01 1.18 16.33
N PRO A 24 -0.21 0.10 17.10
CA PRO A 24 -1.54 -0.43 17.38
C PRO A 24 -2.31 0.59 18.23
N GLY A 25 -3.23 1.32 17.59
CA GLY A 25 -4.11 2.28 18.27
C GLY A 25 -4.22 3.65 17.61
N ASP A 26 -3.45 3.95 16.56
CA ASP A 26 -3.58 5.23 15.85
C ASP A 26 -4.41 5.10 14.55
N PRO A 27 -5.70 5.48 14.56
CA PRO A 27 -6.57 5.41 13.38
C PRO A 27 -6.21 6.45 12.30
N ARG A 28 -5.21 7.32 12.52
CA ARG A 28 -4.77 8.31 11.52
C ARG A 28 -3.65 7.77 10.63
N LEU A 29 -3.00 6.67 11.00
CA LEU A 29 -1.94 6.00 10.22
C LEU A 29 -2.45 4.88 9.31
N VAL A 30 -3.74 4.88 8.99
CA VAL A 30 -4.36 3.78 8.23
C VAL A 30 -3.82 3.72 6.81
N TYR A 31 -3.55 4.85 6.14
CA TYR A 31 -3.03 4.88 4.77
C TYR A 31 -1.69 5.61 4.67
N GLU A 32 -0.68 4.94 4.13
CA GLU A 32 0.64 5.49 3.85
C GLU A 32 0.82 5.71 2.34
N SER A 33 1.40 6.85 1.96
CA SER A 33 1.76 7.14 0.58
C SER A 33 3.11 6.49 0.22
N VAL A 34 3.09 5.54 -0.70
CA VAL A 34 4.29 4.84 -1.15
C VAL A 34 4.61 5.16 -2.60
N VAL A 35 5.90 5.27 -2.92
CA VAL A 35 6.35 5.40 -4.31
C VAL A 35 6.51 4.01 -4.93
N CYS A 36 5.70 3.73 -5.94
CA CYS A 36 5.72 2.48 -6.68
C CYS A 36 6.96 2.37 -7.57
N LYS A 37 7.83 1.39 -7.31
CA LYS A 37 9.00 1.16 -8.17
C LYS A 37 8.66 0.64 -9.58
N ALA A 38 7.46 0.09 -9.79
CA ALA A 38 7.05 -0.44 -11.09
C ALA A 38 6.50 0.64 -12.03
N CYS A 39 5.79 1.64 -11.51
CA CYS A 39 5.14 2.67 -12.34
C CYS A 39 5.59 4.11 -12.02
N THR A 40 6.50 4.27 -11.06
CA THR A 40 7.05 5.53 -10.54
C THR A 40 5.99 6.54 -10.06
N ARG A 41 4.79 6.05 -9.71
CA ARG A 41 3.69 6.85 -9.13
C ARG A 41 3.51 6.60 -7.64
N ILE A 42 2.83 7.54 -6.99
CA ILE A 42 2.43 7.40 -5.59
C ILE A 42 1.15 6.58 -5.51
N HIS A 43 1.14 5.60 -4.60
CA HIS A 43 -0.02 4.81 -4.24
C HIS A 43 -0.27 4.94 -2.74
N PHE A 44 -1.52 4.97 -2.31
CA PHE A 44 -1.88 4.97 -0.90
C PHE A 44 -2.18 3.53 -0.49
N ILE A 45 -1.42 2.98 0.45
CA ILE A 45 -1.61 1.62 0.95
C ILE A 45 -2.05 1.67 2.38
N ASN A 46 -3.04 0.85 2.70
CA ASN A 46 -3.50 0.65 4.04
C ASN A 46 -2.44 -0.14 4.83
N SER A 47 -1.83 0.46 5.84
CA SER A 47 -0.77 -0.16 6.66
C SER A 47 -1.28 -1.36 7.47
N SER A 48 -2.56 -1.34 7.87
CA SER A 48 -3.21 -2.41 8.64
C SER A 48 -3.63 -3.61 7.78
N THR A 49 -3.98 -3.40 6.50
CA THR A 49 -4.51 -4.47 5.63
C THR A 49 -3.64 -4.79 4.42
N GLY A 50 -2.68 -3.94 4.09
CA GLY A 50 -1.85 -4.03 2.89
C GLY A 50 -2.55 -3.69 1.58
N LYS A 51 -3.80 -3.26 1.63
CA LYS A 51 -4.60 -2.98 0.44
C LYS A 51 -4.45 -1.55 -0.04
N LEU A 52 -4.53 -1.34 -1.35
CA LEU A 52 -4.53 0.01 -1.91
C LEU A 52 -5.84 0.74 -1.58
N LEU A 53 -5.75 2.05 -1.34
CA LEU A 53 -6.91 2.93 -1.29
C LEU A 53 -7.60 2.90 -2.67
N GLY A 54 -8.86 2.46 -2.70
CA GLY A 54 -9.61 2.27 -3.95
C GLY A 54 -9.33 0.94 -4.67
N ASP A 55 -8.74 -0.06 -4.01
CA ASP A 55 -8.75 -1.46 -4.50
C ASP A 55 -10.15 -2.11 -4.42
N GLU A 56 -11.14 -1.38 -3.90
CA GLU A 56 -12.55 -1.62 -4.18
C GLU A 56 -12.81 -1.33 -5.66
N ARG A 57 -12.36 -2.25 -6.52
CA ARG A 57 -12.97 -2.40 -7.83
C ARG A 57 -14.43 -2.81 -7.59
N ASP A 58 -15.27 -1.79 -7.54
CA ASP A 58 -16.65 -1.80 -8.03
C ASP A 58 -16.72 -2.74 -9.25
N ASN A 59 -17.55 -3.77 -9.12
CA ASN A 59 -17.77 -4.82 -10.10
C ASN A 59 -18.70 -4.35 -11.20
#